data_AF-A0A511X2K7-F1
#
_entry.id   AF-A0A511X2K7-F1
#
_cell.length_a   1.000
_cell.length_b   1.000
_cell.length_c   1.000
_cell.angle_alpha   90.00
_cell.angle_beta   90.00
_cell.angle_gamma   90.00
#
_symmetry.space_group_name_H-M   'P 1'
#
loop_
_entity.id
_entity.type
_entity.pdbx_description
1 polymer ?
#
loop_
_entity_poly.entity_id
_entity_poly.type
_entity_poly.pdbx_seq_one_letter_code
_entity_poly.pdbx_strand_id
1 'polypeptide(L)'
;MENWVDDYLIGWRLGNELKIYRDFEVVSFIGIRNQWVYTVDHLLQVDVGQMIEYQTATETLNALIKLIPKDAYIYITSTPIESDLANTHFYKINLPLRIDYAIQVGLGVARSTYDRKEYCLYPIISDKSTSTEDRKTIELLRLKLYTQLIKGKTAIDPSLRAIWQSDKQQLIKLLFADIEEVTTVLDQLFLERA
;
A
#
# COMPACT_ATOMS: atom_id res chain seq x y z
N MET A 1 2.37 -25.70 -2.10
CA MET A 1 2.82 -24.36 -2.52
C MET A 1 3.27 -23.65 -1.26
N GLU A 2 4.55 -23.33 -1.14
CA GLU A 2 5.02 -22.44 -0.07
C GLU A 2 4.49 -21.03 -0.38
N ASN A 3 3.60 -20.52 0.48
CA ASN A 3 3.05 -19.18 0.34
C ASN A 3 4.06 -18.18 0.87
N TRP A 4 4.89 -17.65 -0.02
CA TRP A 4 6.00 -16.73 0.29
C TRP A 4 5.59 -15.49 1.11
N VAL A 5 4.31 -15.10 1.13
CA VAL A 5 3.79 -14.01 1.96
C VAL A 5 3.54 -14.44 3.40
N ASP A 6 3.10 -15.68 3.62
CA ASP A 6 2.74 -16.20 4.95
C ASP A 6 3.97 -16.21 5.88
N ASP A 7 5.18 -16.39 5.32
CA ASP A 7 6.46 -16.31 6.03
C ASP A 7 6.71 -14.93 6.68
N TYR A 8 6.08 -13.88 6.15
CA TYR A 8 6.25 -12.51 6.60
C TYR A 8 5.02 -11.96 7.32
N LEU A 9 3.90 -12.68 7.35
CA LEU A 9 2.69 -12.26 8.05
C LEU A 9 2.79 -12.58 9.55
N ILE A 10 2.61 -11.55 10.37
CA ILE A 10 2.49 -11.68 11.82
C ILE A 10 1.01 -11.45 12.19
N GLY A 11 0.46 -12.29 13.06
CA GLY A 11 -0.90 -12.09 13.57
C GLY A 11 -1.02 -10.76 14.32
N TRP A 12 -1.96 -9.91 13.90
CA TRP A 12 -2.40 -8.75 14.68
C TRP A 12 -3.55 -9.18 15.60
N ARG A 13 -3.60 -8.62 16.82
CA ARG A 13 -4.50 -9.00 17.92
C ARG A 13 -5.91 -9.41 17.43
N LEU A 14 -6.27 -10.67 17.70
CA LEU A 14 -7.63 -11.19 17.53
C LEU A 14 -8.50 -10.74 18.71
N GLY A 15 -9.56 -9.98 18.44
CA GLY A 15 -10.64 -9.74 19.41
C GLY A 15 -11.13 -8.30 19.43
N ASN A 16 -12.37 -8.11 18.99
CA ASN A 16 -13.20 -6.89 18.93
C ASN A 16 -13.03 -5.99 17.70
N GLU A 17 -14.16 -5.41 17.28
CA GLU A 17 -14.29 -4.45 16.18
C GLU A 17 -13.36 -3.24 16.39
N LEU A 18 -12.34 -3.12 15.55
CA LEU A 18 -11.37 -2.02 15.59
C LEU A 18 -12.06 -0.71 15.18
N LYS A 19 -11.76 0.41 15.84
CA LYS A 19 -12.30 1.74 15.48
C LYS A 19 -11.19 2.70 15.04
N ILE A 20 -11.36 3.33 13.87
CA ILE A 20 -10.46 4.37 13.35
C ILE A 20 -10.36 5.53 14.35
N TYR A 21 -9.16 6.08 14.52
CA TYR A 21 -8.76 7.13 15.48
C TYR A 21 -8.89 6.80 16.97
N ARG A 22 -9.41 5.62 17.31
CA ARG A 22 -9.41 5.09 18.68
C ARG A 22 -8.32 4.05 18.84
N ASP A 23 -8.31 3.06 17.95
CA ASP A 23 -7.42 1.89 18.04
C ASP A 23 -6.27 1.95 17.03
N PHE A 24 -6.49 2.63 15.90
CA PHE A 24 -5.49 2.87 14.88
C PHE A 24 -5.77 4.17 14.12
N GLU A 25 -4.77 4.68 13.42
CA GLU A 25 -4.91 5.80 12.48
C GLU A 25 -4.38 5.40 11.10
N VAL A 26 -5.00 5.90 10.04
CA VAL A 26 -4.50 5.71 8.66
C VAL A 26 -3.40 6.72 8.42
N VAL A 27 -2.19 6.23 8.14
CA VAL A 27 -0.98 7.04 7.95
C VAL A 27 -0.47 7.04 6.51
N SER A 28 -1.19 6.40 5.60
CA SER A 28 -0.97 6.47 4.15
C SER A 28 -1.90 7.51 3.52
N PHE A 29 -1.32 8.32 2.63
CA PHE A 29 -2.00 9.40 1.94
C PHE A 29 -1.79 9.29 0.44
N ILE A 30 -2.81 9.62 -0.33
CA ILE A 30 -2.76 9.68 -1.80
C ILE A 30 -2.86 11.11 -2.26
N GLY A 31 -2.15 11.42 -3.33
CA GLY A 31 -2.26 12.67 -4.08
C GLY A 31 -3.04 12.43 -5.37
N ILE A 32 -3.95 13.35 -5.72
CA ILE A 32 -4.71 13.32 -6.97
C ILE A 32 -4.36 14.57 -7.76
N ARG A 33 -3.86 14.38 -8.98
CA ARG A 33 -3.55 15.46 -9.93
C ARG A 33 -4.00 15.03 -11.32
N ASN A 34 -4.74 15.88 -12.02
CA ASN A 34 -5.25 15.59 -13.38
C ASN A 34 -5.99 14.24 -13.50
N GLN A 35 -6.79 13.87 -12.49
CA GLN A 35 -7.52 12.58 -12.40
C GLN A 35 -6.65 11.32 -12.21
N TRP A 36 -5.34 11.48 -12.04
CA TRP A 36 -4.42 10.38 -11.74
C TRP A 36 -4.10 10.34 -10.25
N VAL A 37 -3.87 9.12 -9.74
CA VAL A 37 -3.52 8.85 -8.35
C VAL A 37 -2.02 8.63 -8.25
N TYR A 38 -1.37 9.36 -7.34
CA TYR A 38 0.05 9.33 -7.06
C TYR A 38 0.27 9.07 -5.57
N THR A 39 1.43 8.51 -5.23
CA THR A 39 1.93 8.62 -3.86
C THR A 39 2.23 10.09 -3.54
N VAL A 40 2.00 10.50 -2.30
CA VAL A 40 2.31 11.87 -1.87
C VAL A 40 3.82 12.10 -1.89
N ASP A 41 4.62 11.09 -1.54
CA ASP A 41 6.09 11.12 -1.59
C ASP A 41 6.59 11.55 -2.97
N HIS A 42 6.06 10.93 -4.04
CA HIS A 42 6.38 11.31 -5.41
C HIS A 42 5.83 12.70 -5.77
N LEU A 43 4.55 12.97 -5.49
CA LEU A 43 3.88 14.18 -5.95
C LEU A 43 4.46 15.46 -5.34
N LEU A 44 4.90 15.40 -4.08
CA LEU A 44 5.44 16.54 -3.34
C LEU A 44 6.95 16.46 -3.10
N GLN A 45 7.62 15.38 -3.51
CA GLN A 45 9.04 15.14 -3.26
C GLN A 45 9.41 15.18 -1.77
N VAL A 46 8.65 14.44 -0.96
CA VAL A 46 8.81 14.35 0.49
C VAL A 46 8.98 12.90 0.94
N ASP A 47 9.48 12.70 2.17
CA ASP A 47 9.50 11.40 2.83
C ASP A 47 8.37 11.35 3.86
N VAL A 48 7.22 10.80 3.47
CA VAL A 48 6.06 10.67 4.36
C VAL A 48 6.38 9.73 5.52
N GLY A 49 7.21 8.71 5.29
CA GLY A 49 7.68 7.78 6.31
C GLY A 49 8.30 8.51 7.51
N GLN A 50 9.21 9.45 7.26
CA GLN A 50 9.81 10.27 8.33
C GLN A 50 8.80 11.18 9.04
N MET A 51 7.85 11.75 8.31
CA MET A 51 6.85 12.64 8.91
C MET A 51 5.98 11.88 9.92
N ILE A 52 5.52 10.69 9.51
CA ILE A 52 4.62 9.92 10.36
C ILE A 52 5.33 9.37 11.59
N GLU A 53 6.66 9.15 11.60
CA GLU A 53 7.37 8.71 12.81
C GLU A 53 7.12 9.63 14.02
N TYR A 54 6.99 10.94 13.78
CA TYR A 54 6.86 11.95 14.83
C TYR A 54 5.47 12.59 14.91
N GLN A 55 4.66 12.47 13.86
CA GLN A 55 3.37 13.14 13.74
C GLN A 55 2.21 12.15 13.73
N THR A 56 1.03 12.59 14.18
CA THR A 56 -0.25 11.92 13.94
C THR A 56 -0.65 12.02 12.47
N ALA A 57 -1.63 11.21 12.05
CA ALA A 57 -2.19 11.27 10.70
C ALA A 57 -2.73 12.66 10.36
N THR A 58 -3.43 13.31 11.30
CA THR A 58 -3.98 14.65 11.12
C THR A 58 -2.90 15.72 11.00
N GLU A 59 -1.85 15.65 11.83
CA GLU A 59 -0.71 16.56 11.74
C GLU A 59 0.04 16.41 10.42
N THR A 60 0.26 15.16 10.00
CA THR A 60 0.91 14.82 8.73
C THR A 60 0.11 15.38 7.57
N LEU A 61 -1.20 15.11 7.50
CA LEU A 61 -2.07 15.63 6.43
C LEU A 61 -2.04 17.16 6.35
N ASN A 62 -2.13 17.84 7.50
CA ASN A 62 -2.06 19.29 7.55
C ASN A 62 -0.70 19.84 7.09
N ALA A 63 0.39 19.14 7.39
CA ALA A 63 1.72 19.50 6.91
C ALA A 63 1.82 19.30 5.39
N LEU A 64 1.34 18.18 4.86
CA LEU A 64 1.32 17.88 3.42
C LEU A 64 0.50 18.91 2.63
N ILE A 65 -0.69 19.28 3.10
CA ILE A 65 -1.55 20.28 2.44
C ILE A 65 -0.83 21.63 2.31
N LYS A 66 -0.02 22.01 3.30
CA LYS A 66 0.74 23.28 3.27
C LYS A 66 1.89 23.28 2.25
N LEU A 67 2.34 22.11 1.80
CA LEU A 67 3.39 21.97 0.79
C LEU A 67 2.86 22.05 -0.64
N ILE A 68 1.53 21.98 -0.83
CA ILE A 68 0.91 22.09 -2.16
C ILE A 68 1.14 23.50 -2.72
N PRO A 69 1.73 23.65 -3.92
CA PRO A 69 1.85 24.94 -4.58
C PRO A 69 0.47 25.59 -4.78
N LYS A 70 0.36 26.91 -4.54
CA LYS A 70 -0.93 27.63 -4.58
C LYS A 70 -1.62 27.60 -5.95
N ASP A 71 -0.85 27.40 -7.01
CA ASP A 71 -1.27 27.33 -8.40
C ASP A 71 -1.45 25.88 -8.93
N ALA A 72 -1.21 24.87 -8.08
CA ALA A 72 -1.36 23.48 -8.45
C ALA A 72 -2.74 22.92 -8.11
N TYR A 73 -3.37 22.24 -9.06
CA TYR A 73 -4.59 21.44 -8.85
C TYR A 73 -4.23 20.07 -8.29
N ILE A 74 -3.88 20.03 -7.00
CA ILE A 74 -3.53 18.83 -6.26
C ILE A 74 -4.48 18.68 -5.08
N TYR A 75 -5.04 17.48 -4.94
CA TYR A 75 -5.83 17.08 -3.78
C TYR A 75 -5.10 15.98 -3.02
N ILE A 76 -5.06 16.07 -1.69
CA ILE A 76 -4.45 15.04 -0.84
C ILE A 76 -5.51 14.54 0.14
N THR A 77 -5.58 13.22 0.28
CA THR A 77 -6.47 12.56 1.23
C THR A 77 -5.79 11.31 1.79
N SER A 78 -6.27 10.81 2.93
CA SER A 78 -5.90 9.47 3.38
C SER A 78 -6.37 8.41 2.39
N THR A 79 -5.67 7.27 2.34
CA THR A 79 -6.11 6.13 1.52
C THR A 79 -7.45 5.59 2.02
N PRO A 80 -8.40 5.30 1.11
CA PRO A 80 -9.72 4.80 1.50
C PRO A 80 -9.65 3.44 2.20
N ILE A 81 -10.45 3.26 3.25
CA ILE A 81 -10.62 2.04 4.04
C ILE A 81 -12.12 1.71 4.12
N GLU A 82 -12.47 0.42 4.21
CA GLU A 82 -13.86 -0.05 4.29
C GLU A 82 -14.64 0.67 5.39
N SER A 83 -15.88 1.04 5.08
CA SER A 83 -16.78 1.60 6.08
C SER A 83 -17.13 0.57 7.17
N ASP A 84 -17.23 -0.70 6.79
CA ASP A 84 -17.39 -1.83 7.72
C ASP A 84 -16.04 -2.52 7.94
N LEU A 85 -15.42 -2.20 9.08
CA LEU A 85 -14.11 -2.70 9.44
C LEU A 85 -14.12 -4.19 9.79
N ALA A 86 -15.28 -4.80 10.06
CA ALA A 86 -15.38 -6.25 10.26
C ALA A 86 -14.97 -7.04 9.01
N ASN A 87 -15.06 -6.42 7.83
CA ASN A 87 -14.66 -7.01 6.56
C ASN A 87 -13.26 -6.60 6.11
N THR A 88 -12.52 -5.85 6.93
CA THR A 88 -11.15 -5.42 6.61
C THR A 88 -10.13 -6.36 7.24
N HIS A 89 -9.27 -6.93 6.40
CA HIS A 89 -8.09 -7.64 6.87
C HIS A 89 -6.94 -6.66 7.10
N PHE A 90 -6.29 -6.79 8.26
CA PHE A 90 -5.07 -6.07 8.60
C PHE A 90 -3.89 -7.05 8.63
N TYR A 91 -2.82 -6.72 7.93
CA TYR A 91 -1.65 -7.57 7.75
C TYR A 91 -0.43 -6.90 8.37
N LYS A 92 0.19 -7.54 9.38
CA LYS A 92 1.47 -7.09 9.92
C LYS A 92 2.58 -7.80 9.15
N ILE A 93 3.52 -7.03 8.63
CA ILE A 93 4.64 -7.54 7.82
C ILE A 93 5.95 -7.45 8.59
N ASN A 94 6.81 -8.44 8.43
CA ASN A 94 8.17 -8.45 8.98
C ASN A 94 9.21 -7.88 7.99
N LEU A 95 8.95 -6.70 7.42
CA LEU A 95 9.79 -6.02 6.44
C LEU A 95 9.87 -4.51 6.74
N PRO A 96 10.91 -3.80 6.27
CA PRO A 96 10.97 -2.35 6.39
C PRO A 96 9.72 -1.70 5.80
N LEU A 97 9.10 -0.78 6.55
CA LEU A 97 7.90 -0.10 6.09
C LEU A 97 8.22 0.82 4.91
N ARG A 98 7.50 0.60 3.81
CA ARG A 98 7.48 1.47 2.63
C ARG A 98 6.04 1.85 2.33
N ILE A 99 5.64 3.09 2.64
CA ILE A 99 4.26 3.56 2.49
C ILE A 99 3.93 3.76 1.01
N ASP A 100 4.87 4.34 0.28
CA ASP A 100 4.84 4.52 -1.17
C ASP A 100 4.53 3.20 -1.89
N TYR A 101 5.32 2.16 -1.62
CA TYR A 101 5.13 0.84 -2.24
C TYR A 101 3.79 0.20 -1.88
N ALA A 102 3.27 0.43 -0.66
CA ALA A 102 1.98 -0.09 -0.26
C ALA A 102 0.87 0.55 -1.11
N ILE A 103 0.87 1.88 -1.19
CA ILE A 103 -0.13 2.64 -1.94
C ILE A 103 -0.06 2.27 -3.43
N GLN A 104 1.15 2.19 -4.00
CA GLN A 104 1.38 1.83 -5.39
C GLN A 104 0.68 0.54 -5.82
N VAL A 105 0.61 -0.45 -4.92
CA VAL A 105 -0.02 -1.76 -5.18
C VAL A 105 -1.43 -1.88 -4.60
N GLY A 106 -2.05 -0.77 -4.18
CA GLY A 106 -3.43 -0.77 -3.68
C GLY A 106 -3.58 -1.25 -2.23
N LEU A 107 -2.56 -1.03 -1.40
CA LEU A 107 -2.59 -1.24 0.05
C LEU A 107 -2.44 0.10 0.79
N GLY A 108 -3.21 0.29 1.84
CA GLY A 108 -3.05 1.37 2.80
C GLY A 108 -2.21 0.92 3.98
N VAL A 109 -1.76 1.89 4.78
CA VAL A 109 -0.99 1.70 6.00
C VAL A 109 -1.76 2.31 7.17
N ALA A 110 -2.04 1.47 8.15
CA ALA A 110 -2.57 1.87 9.45
C ALA A 110 -1.48 1.75 10.51
N ARG A 111 -1.56 2.60 11.53
CA ARG A 111 -0.68 2.58 12.70
C ARG A 111 -1.49 2.48 13.98
N SER A 112 -1.04 1.69 14.94
CA SER A 112 -1.64 1.64 16.28
C SER A 112 -1.55 2.99 17.00
N THR A 113 -2.64 3.42 17.63
CA THR A 113 -2.63 4.63 18.49
C THR A 113 -1.94 4.37 19.83
N TYR A 114 -1.78 3.09 20.22
CA TYR A 114 -1.17 2.67 21.49
C TYR A 114 0.35 2.47 21.37
N ASP A 115 0.83 2.00 20.21
CA ASP A 115 2.26 1.86 19.90
C ASP A 115 2.54 2.39 18.49
N ARG A 116 3.20 3.55 18.42
CA ARG A 116 3.52 4.23 17.15
C ARG A 116 4.55 3.49 16.29
N LYS A 117 5.12 2.38 16.76
CA LYS A 117 5.99 1.52 15.96
C LYS A 117 5.25 0.35 15.33
N GLU A 118 3.96 0.17 15.65
CA GLU A 118 3.16 -0.92 15.10
C GLU A 118 2.34 -0.48 13.89
N TYR A 119 2.75 -0.98 12.73
CA TYR A 119 2.13 -0.71 11.44
C TYR A 119 1.48 -1.95 10.86
N CYS A 120 0.39 -1.73 10.14
CA CYS A 120 -0.36 -2.75 9.44
C CYS A 120 -0.71 -2.29 8.03
N LEU A 121 -0.66 -3.22 7.09
CA LEU A 121 -1.21 -3.02 5.75
C LEU A 121 -2.68 -3.40 5.75
N TYR A 122 -3.47 -2.69 4.96
CA TYR A 122 -4.88 -3.04 4.70
C TYR A 122 -5.18 -2.80 3.22
N PRO A 123 -6.17 -3.48 2.62
CA PRO A 123 -6.51 -3.26 1.21
C PRO A 123 -7.22 -1.92 1.01
N ILE A 124 -6.76 -1.13 0.02
CA ILE A 124 -7.49 0.05 -0.43
C ILE A 124 -8.73 -0.43 -1.20
N ILE A 125 -9.90 0.11 -0.85
CA ILE A 125 -11.13 -0.15 -1.60
C ILE A 125 -10.98 0.46 -2.99
N SER A 126 -11.16 -0.37 -4.01
CA SER A 126 -11.43 0.07 -5.38
C SER A 126 -12.79 -0.48 -5.77
N ASP A 127 -13.74 0.37 -6.19
CA ASP A 127 -15.08 -0.05 -6.58
C ASP A 127 -15.04 -1.17 -7.63
N LYS A 128 -15.37 -2.39 -7.22
CA LYS A 128 -16.19 -3.35 -7.97
C LYS A 128 -16.44 -4.63 -7.17
N SER A 129 -17.69 -5.07 -7.23
CA SER A 129 -18.22 -6.33 -6.75
C SER A 129 -17.40 -7.53 -7.22
N THR A 130 -16.51 -8.02 -6.37
CA THR A 130 -15.88 -9.34 -6.52
C THR A 130 -16.39 -10.24 -5.40
N SER A 131 -16.48 -11.54 -5.65
CA SER A 131 -16.82 -12.50 -4.60
C SER A 131 -15.77 -12.46 -3.47
N THR A 132 -16.11 -12.97 -2.29
CA THR A 132 -15.20 -13.00 -1.14
C THR A 132 -13.89 -13.78 -1.43
N GLU A 133 -13.96 -14.83 -2.24
CA GLU A 133 -12.79 -15.64 -2.63
C GLU A 133 -11.86 -14.87 -3.59
N ASP A 134 -12.44 -14.11 -4.52
CA ASP A 134 -11.68 -13.25 -5.44
C ASP A 134 -10.97 -12.13 -4.67
N ARG A 135 -11.63 -11.57 -3.65
CA ARG A 135 -11.08 -10.49 -2.82
C ARG A 135 -9.82 -10.92 -2.08
N LYS A 136 -9.85 -12.06 -1.38
CA LYS A 136 -8.66 -12.58 -0.66
C LYS A 136 -7.50 -12.88 -1.61
N THR A 137 -7.80 -13.39 -2.79
CA THR A 137 -6.77 -13.67 -3.81
C THR A 137 -6.11 -12.38 -4.30
N ILE A 138 -6.90 -11.33 -4.55
CA ILE A 138 -6.39 -9.99 -4.91
C ILE A 138 -5.54 -9.41 -3.77
N GLU A 139 -6.01 -9.49 -2.53
CA GLU A 139 -5.28 -9.02 -1.34
C GLU A 139 -3.90 -9.69 -1.23
N LEU A 140 -3.84 -11.03 -1.37
CA LEU A 140 -2.58 -11.78 -1.35
C LEU A 140 -1.65 -11.40 -2.51
N LEU A 141 -2.19 -11.19 -3.72
CA LEU A 141 -1.38 -10.75 -4.86
C LEU A 141 -0.80 -9.35 -4.63
N ARG A 142 -1.56 -8.42 -4.05
CA ARG A 142 -1.05 -7.09 -3.66
C ARG A 142 0.05 -7.19 -2.61
N LEU A 143 -0.10 -8.05 -1.60
CA LEU A 143 0.94 -8.29 -0.59
C LEU A 143 2.22 -8.91 -1.20
N LYS A 144 2.08 -9.79 -2.20
CA LYS A 144 3.21 -10.33 -2.96
C LYS A 144 3.94 -9.23 -3.74
N LEU A 145 3.18 -8.39 -4.46
CA LEU A 145 3.75 -7.27 -5.22
C LEU A 145 4.48 -6.30 -4.29
N TYR A 146 3.87 -5.95 -3.17
CA TYR A 146 4.47 -5.13 -2.12
C TYR A 146 5.81 -5.70 -1.63
N THR A 147 5.80 -6.98 -1.23
CA THR A 147 6.99 -7.70 -0.75
C THR A 147 8.08 -7.73 -1.82
N GLN A 148 7.70 -7.96 -3.08
CA GLN A 148 8.62 -7.96 -4.20
C GLN A 148 9.28 -6.60 -4.42
N LEU A 149 8.54 -5.49 -4.31
CA LEU A 149 9.09 -4.14 -4.45
C LEU A 149 10.12 -3.82 -3.37
N ILE A 150 9.88 -4.27 -2.12
CA ILE A 150 10.85 -4.12 -1.03
C ILE A 150 12.10 -4.95 -1.27
N LYS A 151 11.94 -6.24 -1.60
CA LYS A 151 13.06 -7.17 -1.74
C LYS A 151 13.88 -6.88 -3.01
N GLY A 152 13.25 -6.33 -4.04
CA GLY A 152 13.87 -6.12 -5.34
C GLY A 152 14.54 -7.40 -5.85
N LYS A 153 15.74 -7.27 -6.42
CA LYS A 153 16.48 -8.43 -6.98
C LYS A 153 17.06 -9.38 -5.93
N THR A 154 17.02 -9.03 -4.64
CA THR A 154 17.57 -9.91 -3.59
C THR A 154 16.78 -11.20 -3.44
N ALA A 155 15.48 -11.17 -3.79
CA ALA A 155 14.63 -12.34 -3.87
C ALA A 155 13.46 -12.08 -4.83
N ILE A 156 13.38 -12.89 -5.90
CA ILE A 156 12.34 -12.80 -6.92
C ILE A 156 11.26 -13.86 -6.64
N ASP A 157 10.01 -13.44 -6.48
CA ASP A 157 8.87 -14.35 -6.40
C ASP A 157 8.65 -15.01 -7.78
N PRO A 158 8.84 -16.34 -7.90
CA PRO A 158 8.77 -17.03 -9.18
C PRO A 158 7.35 -17.03 -9.75
N SER A 159 6.32 -17.00 -8.89
CA SER A 159 4.93 -16.97 -9.32
C SER A 159 4.55 -15.62 -9.93
N LEU A 160 4.97 -14.52 -9.28
CA LEU A 160 4.78 -13.18 -9.85
C LEU A 160 5.55 -13.01 -11.15
N ARG A 161 6.81 -13.45 -11.20
CA ARG A 161 7.61 -13.39 -12.42
C ARG A 161 6.96 -14.17 -13.56
N ALA A 162 6.44 -15.37 -13.29
CA ALA A 162 5.75 -16.18 -14.28
C ALA A 162 4.51 -15.46 -14.83
N ILE A 163 3.68 -14.89 -13.95
CA ILE A 163 2.50 -14.10 -14.36
C ILE A 163 2.93 -12.86 -15.15
N TRP A 164 3.97 -12.14 -14.72
CA TRP A 164 4.46 -10.95 -15.42
C TRP A 164 4.91 -11.26 -16.85
N GLN A 165 5.57 -12.41 -17.05
CA GLN A 165 6.06 -12.84 -18.36
C GLN A 165 4.94 -13.39 -19.27
N SER A 166 3.89 -13.98 -18.72
CA SER A 166 2.77 -14.56 -19.49
C SER A 166 1.61 -13.59 -19.73
N ASP A 167 1.19 -12.85 -18.70
CA ASP A 167 0.09 -11.88 -18.71
C ASP A 167 0.37 -10.72 -17.73
N LYS A 168 1.28 -9.84 -18.13
CA LYS A 168 1.64 -8.61 -17.41
C LYS A 168 0.41 -7.77 -17.04
N GLN A 169 -0.62 -7.73 -17.90
CA GLN A 169 -1.78 -6.88 -17.71
C GLN A 169 -2.61 -7.29 -16.50
N GLN A 170 -2.57 -8.57 -16.11
CA GLN A 170 -3.21 -9.03 -14.88
C GLN A 170 -2.65 -8.35 -13.64
N LEU A 171 -1.32 -8.19 -13.56
CA LEU A 171 -0.66 -7.56 -12.41
C LEU A 171 -0.76 -6.03 -12.47
N ILE A 172 -0.70 -5.42 -13.66
CA ILE A 172 -0.90 -3.96 -13.82
C ILE A 172 -2.27 -3.52 -13.28
N LYS A 173 -3.33 -4.31 -13.52
CA LYS A 173 -4.68 -4.01 -13.01
C LYS A 173 -4.78 -3.98 -11.48
N LEU A 174 -3.79 -4.53 -10.77
CA LEU A 174 -3.74 -4.49 -9.31
C LEU A 174 -3.09 -3.22 -8.77
N LEU A 175 -2.33 -2.51 -9.62
CA LEU A 175 -1.67 -1.26 -9.27
C LEU A 175 -2.69 -0.14 -9.09
N PHE A 176 -2.36 0.81 -8.21
CA PHE A 176 -3.27 1.84 -7.77
C PHE A 176 -2.71 3.26 -7.94
N ALA A 177 -1.43 3.47 -7.65
CA ALA A 177 -0.76 4.75 -7.78
C ALA A 177 0.57 4.61 -8.52
N ASP A 178 1.03 5.68 -9.15
CA ASP A 178 2.31 5.74 -9.88
C ASP A 178 2.49 4.57 -10.87
N ILE A 179 1.40 4.16 -11.54
CA ILE A 179 1.31 2.90 -12.28
C ILE A 179 2.44 2.73 -13.30
N GLU A 180 2.77 3.79 -14.05
CA GLU A 180 3.83 3.76 -15.07
C GLU A 180 5.23 3.53 -14.45
N GLU A 181 5.50 4.19 -13.32
CA GLU A 181 6.77 4.06 -12.60
C GLU A 181 6.92 2.66 -12.03
N VAL A 182 5.90 2.17 -11.33
CA VAL A 182 5.89 0.83 -10.73
C VAL A 182 6.03 -0.25 -11.79
N THR A 183 5.35 -0.06 -12.93
CA THR A 183 5.47 -0.98 -14.08
C THR A 183 6.91 -1.04 -14.59
N THR A 184 7.59 0.09 -14.66
CA THR A 184 9.00 0.16 -15.08
C THR A 184 9.92 -0.57 -14.09
N VAL A 185 9.70 -0.39 -12.79
CA VAL A 185 10.45 -1.11 -11.74
C VAL A 185 10.23 -2.62 -11.86
N LEU A 186 8.98 -3.06 -12.02
CA LEU A 186 8.65 -4.48 -12.15
C LEU A 186 9.20 -5.10 -13.44
N ASP A 187 9.26 -4.35 -14.55
CA ASP A 187 9.94 -4.79 -15.78
C ASP A 187 11.43 -5.04 -15.52
N GLN A 188 12.12 -4.14 -14.83
CA GLN A 188 13.53 -4.32 -14.48
C GLN A 188 13.76 -5.52 -13.54
N LEU A 189 12.81 -5.80 -12.64
CA LEU A 189 12.89 -6.94 -11.73
C LEU A 189 12.63 -8.29 -12.42
N PHE A 190 11.69 -8.35 -13.36
CA PHE A 190 11.19 -9.61 -13.91
C PHE A 190 11.63 -9.94 -15.34
N LEU A 191 12.11 -8.96 -16.12
CA LEU A 191 12.53 -9.16 -17.50
C LEU A 191 14.06 -9.12 -17.69
N GLU A 192 14.80 -8.48 -16.80
CA GLU A 192 16.25 -8.52 -16.86
C GLU A 192 16.74 -9.94 -16.51
N ARG A 193 17.53 -10.53 -17.41
CA ARG A 193 18.19 -11.82 -17.16
C ARG A 193 19.17 -11.60 -16.00
N ALA A 194 18.95 -12.32 -14.89
CA ALA A 194 19.94 -12.49 -13.83
C ALA A 194 21.17 -13.23 -14.37
#